data_AF-A0A1C5JPG1-F1
#
_entry.id   AF-A0A1C5JPG1-F1
#
_cell.length_a   1.000
_cell.length_b   1.000
_cell.length_c   1.000
_cell.angle_alpha   90.00
_cell.angle_beta   90.00
_cell.angle_gamma   90.00
#
_symmetry.space_group_name_H-M   'P 1'
#
loop_
_entity.id
_entity.type
_entity.pdbx_description
1 polymer ?
#
loop_
_entity_poly.entity_id
_entity_poly.type
_entity_poly.pdbx_seq_one_letter_code
_entity_poly.pdbx_strand_id
1 'polypeptide(L)'
;MSAGAVTLPAVDDQLTWIDRIIDVTGWHQEPEDGAGWEATEAELGVALPTDFKELCRRFVPGSFYAYLDLLRPTDEHMSRELIAAWAFCRSESFASGYAPCRIYGPGKGPGLIQWGDDEVEGQYYWLADPSVEPDRWPVVARRCGDPWHRFDMPTTEFIHRMIADPEFAPFTVADPGRRAFYLPHWQTISTAEEWKALTDPKRESRTAHP
;
A
#
# COMPACT_ATOMS: atom_id res chain seq x y z
N MET A 1 23.30 44.03 -12.17
CA MET A 1 22.56 43.31 -11.12
C MET A 1 22.10 42.00 -11.73
N SER A 2 22.79 40.90 -11.42
CA SER A 2 22.40 39.57 -11.93
C SER A 2 21.42 38.93 -10.95
N ALA A 3 20.24 38.59 -11.44
CA ALA A 3 19.30 37.73 -10.73
C ALA A 3 19.87 36.29 -10.77
N GLY A 4 20.14 35.73 -9.60
CA GLY A 4 20.52 34.32 -9.47
C GLY A 4 19.34 33.45 -9.84
N ALA A 5 19.54 32.55 -10.81
CA ALA A 5 18.61 31.47 -11.07
C ALA A 5 18.59 30.55 -9.84
N VAL A 6 17.43 30.47 -9.20
CA VAL A 6 17.17 29.44 -8.17
C VAL A 6 17.00 28.13 -8.93
N THR A 7 18.06 27.34 -8.97
CA THR A 7 17.98 25.94 -9.40
C THR A 7 17.19 25.20 -8.33
N LEU A 8 15.94 24.84 -8.63
CA LEU A 8 15.19 23.86 -7.85
C LEU A 8 16.02 22.56 -7.82
N PRO A 9 16.14 21.88 -6.67
CA PRO A 9 16.84 20.60 -6.63
C PRO A 9 16.14 19.64 -7.60
N ALA A 10 16.93 19.01 -8.46
CA ALA A 10 16.44 17.94 -9.32
C ALA A 10 15.82 16.88 -8.40
N VAL A 11 14.55 16.56 -8.62
CA VAL A 11 13.95 15.35 -8.06
C VAL A 11 14.83 14.20 -8.54
N ASP A 12 15.43 13.47 -7.61
CA ASP A 12 16.37 12.41 -7.93
C ASP A 12 15.60 11.25 -8.58
N ASP A 13 15.73 11.13 -9.90
CA ASP A 13 15.15 10.04 -10.69
C ASP A 13 15.72 8.65 -10.33
N GLN A 14 16.68 8.58 -9.39
CA GLN A 14 17.25 7.33 -8.89
C GLN A 14 16.56 6.77 -7.63
N LEU A 15 15.69 7.54 -6.97
CA LEU A 15 14.99 7.06 -5.77
C LEU A 15 13.90 6.05 -6.13
N THR A 16 13.89 4.91 -5.43
CA THR A 16 12.80 3.94 -5.55
C THR A 16 11.50 4.54 -5.00
N TRP A 17 10.35 3.99 -5.40
CA TRP A 17 9.07 4.41 -4.82
C TRP A 17 9.01 4.22 -3.31
N ILE A 18 9.68 3.20 -2.77
CA ILE A 18 9.78 2.97 -1.32
C ILE A 18 10.54 4.11 -0.66
N ASP A 19 11.65 4.56 -1.24
CA ASP A 19 12.42 5.69 -0.69
C ASP A 19 11.61 6.99 -0.71
N ARG A 20 10.78 7.18 -1.75
CA ARG A 20 9.84 8.31 -1.82
C ARG A 20 8.76 8.22 -0.73
N ILE A 21 8.21 7.04 -0.47
CA ILE A 21 7.25 6.82 0.63
C ILE A 21 7.91 7.13 1.98
N ILE A 22 9.15 6.67 2.18
CA ILE A 22 9.93 6.96 3.40
C ILE A 22 10.11 8.48 3.58
N ASP A 23 10.47 9.20 2.51
CA ASP A 23 10.68 10.65 2.55
C ASP A 23 9.41 11.41 2.98
N VAL A 24 8.28 11.15 2.28
CA VAL A 24 7.02 11.86 2.55
C VAL A 24 6.45 11.53 3.94
N THR A 25 6.62 10.28 4.40
CA THR A 25 6.16 9.87 5.74
C THR A 25 7.13 10.26 6.86
N GLY A 26 8.42 10.38 6.56
CA GLY A 26 9.49 10.52 7.56
C GLY A 26 9.69 9.27 8.42
N TRP A 27 9.20 8.12 7.95
CA TRP A 27 9.24 6.84 8.67
C TRP A 27 10.63 6.20 8.59
N HIS A 28 11.19 5.84 9.75
CA HIS A 28 12.42 5.06 9.82
C HIS A 28 12.34 4.02 10.93
N GLN A 29 12.58 2.77 10.57
CA GLN A 29 12.76 1.65 11.49
C GLN A 29 13.74 0.64 10.89
N GLU A 30 14.36 -0.17 11.73
CA GLU A 30 15.00 -1.40 11.28
C GLU A 30 13.98 -2.30 10.60
N PRO A 31 14.24 -2.80 9.39
CA PRO A 31 13.29 -3.67 8.70
C PRO A 31 13.09 -4.98 9.44
N GLU A 32 11.88 -5.54 9.35
CA GLU A 32 11.57 -6.86 9.90
C GLU A 32 12.19 -8.00 9.07
N ASP A 33 12.19 -9.20 9.65
CA ASP A 33 12.44 -10.40 8.87
C ASP A 33 11.21 -10.70 8.02
N GLY A 34 11.39 -10.93 6.70
CA GLY A 34 10.30 -11.18 5.76
C GLY A 34 9.66 -12.58 5.89
N ALA A 35 9.29 -12.96 7.11
CA ALA A 35 8.73 -14.27 7.41
C ALA A 35 7.36 -14.48 6.73
N GLY A 36 7.03 -15.73 6.39
CA GLY A 36 5.71 -16.13 5.90
C GLY A 36 5.41 -15.86 4.42
N TRP A 37 6.19 -15.05 3.72
CA TRP A 37 5.97 -14.76 2.29
C TRP A 37 6.12 -16.01 1.42
N GLU A 38 7.13 -16.85 1.66
CA GLU A 38 7.33 -18.09 0.88
C GLU A 38 6.12 -19.04 1.01
N ALA A 39 5.56 -19.18 2.21
CA ALA A 39 4.38 -20.01 2.45
C ALA A 39 3.14 -19.41 1.76
N THR A 40 2.99 -18.08 1.81
CA THR A 40 1.91 -17.35 1.14
C THR A 40 1.96 -17.54 -0.37
N GLU A 41 3.14 -17.38 -0.99
CA GLU A 41 3.35 -17.59 -2.42
C GLU A 41 3.11 -19.05 -2.83
N ALA A 42 3.55 -20.00 -2.00
CA ALA A 42 3.29 -21.42 -2.23
C ALA A 42 1.79 -21.76 -2.22
N GLU A 43 1.02 -21.17 -1.30
CA GLU A 43 -0.42 -21.39 -1.22
C GLU A 43 -1.19 -20.70 -2.36
N LEU A 44 -0.77 -19.49 -2.76
CA LEU A 44 -1.31 -18.81 -3.94
C LEU A 44 -0.89 -19.51 -5.25
N GLY A 45 0.21 -20.26 -5.24
CA GLY A 45 0.78 -20.89 -6.43
C GLY A 45 1.38 -19.88 -7.43
N VAL A 46 1.77 -18.69 -6.94
CA VAL A 46 2.42 -17.63 -7.73
C VAL A 46 3.29 -16.76 -6.83
N ALA A 47 4.40 -16.26 -7.36
CA ALA A 47 5.20 -15.26 -6.67
C ALA A 47 4.46 -13.91 -6.61
N LEU A 48 4.68 -13.14 -5.55
CA LEU A 48 4.12 -11.81 -5.35
C LEU A 48 5.15 -10.72 -5.69
N PRO A 49 4.71 -9.48 -5.95
CA PRO A 49 5.61 -8.37 -6.26
C PRO A 49 6.70 -8.19 -5.19
N THR A 50 7.94 -8.08 -5.63
CA THR A 50 9.14 -7.96 -4.79
C THR A 50 9.15 -6.63 -4.05
N ASP A 51 8.74 -5.56 -4.72
CA ASP A 51 8.68 -4.21 -4.17
C ASP A 51 7.66 -4.12 -3.01
N PHE A 52 6.55 -4.84 -3.10
CA PHE A 52 5.56 -4.92 -2.04
C PHE A 52 6.09 -5.66 -0.81
N LYS A 53 6.76 -6.81 -1.00
CA LYS A 53 7.38 -7.55 0.12
C LYS A 53 8.45 -6.71 0.82
N GLU A 54 9.27 -5.97 0.06
CA GLU A 54 10.26 -5.03 0.62
C GLU A 54 9.60 -3.84 1.33
N LEU A 55 8.47 -3.33 0.80
CA LEU A 55 7.69 -2.28 1.47
C LEU A 55 7.21 -2.76 2.84
N CYS A 56 6.55 -3.92 2.91
CA CYS A 56 6.12 -4.51 4.18
C CYS A 56 7.30 -4.75 5.13
N ARG A 57 8.46 -5.14 4.60
CA ARG A 57 9.66 -5.31 5.42
C ARG A 57 10.11 -4.01 6.11
N ARG A 58 10.07 -2.88 5.41
CA ARG A 58 10.51 -1.56 5.94
C ARG A 58 9.45 -0.85 6.76
N PHE A 59 8.19 -1.05 6.40
CA PHE A 59 7.04 -0.57 7.12
C PHE A 59 6.44 -1.79 7.81
N VAL A 60 6.93 -2.16 9.00
CA VAL A 60 6.37 -3.18 9.90
C VAL A 60 4.83 -3.07 10.03
N PRO A 61 4.08 -4.03 10.60
CA PRO A 61 2.62 -3.97 10.67
C PRO A 61 2.06 -2.63 11.18
N GLY A 62 1.01 -2.15 10.53
CA GLY A 62 0.44 -0.81 10.71
C GLY A 62 -0.12 -0.22 9.42
N SER A 63 -0.50 1.06 9.46
CA SER A 63 -1.24 1.71 8.38
C SER A 63 -0.62 3.03 7.90
N PHE A 64 -0.76 3.30 6.61
CA PHE A 64 -0.47 4.61 6.04
C PHE A 64 -1.61 5.56 6.36
N TYR A 65 -1.29 6.76 6.88
CA TYR A 65 -2.27 7.78 7.26
C TYR A 65 -3.33 7.35 8.29
N ALA A 66 -3.10 6.25 9.03
CA ALA A 66 -4.15 5.58 9.80
C ALA A 66 -5.39 5.25 8.95
N TYR A 67 -5.16 4.87 7.69
CA TYR A 67 -6.20 4.70 6.68
C TYR A 67 -5.99 3.45 5.82
N LEU A 68 -4.81 3.26 5.23
CA LEU A 68 -4.53 2.12 4.35
C LEU A 68 -3.71 1.07 5.09
N ASP A 69 -4.26 -0.14 5.16
CA ASP A 69 -3.59 -1.33 5.67
C ASP A 69 -3.09 -2.23 4.54
N LEU A 70 -1.92 -2.84 4.77
CA LEU A 70 -1.33 -3.80 3.85
C LEU A 70 -1.57 -5.21 4.36
N LEU A 71 -2.11 -6.07 3.50
CA LEU A 71 -2.31 -7.48 3.80
C LEU A 71 -0.96 -8.21 3.75
N ARG A 72 -0.66 -8.92 4.83
CA ARG A 72 0.62 -9.63 5.04
C ARG A 72 0.40 -11.12 5.27
N PRO A 73 1.46 -11.94 5.20
CA PRO A 73 1.48 -13.26 5.81
C PRO A 73 1.16 -13.16 7.31
N THR A 74 0.64 -14.25 7.87
CA THR A 74 0.19 -14.40 9.27
C THR A 74 0.96 -13.56 10.28
N ASP A 75 0.23 -12.69 10.95
CA ASP A 75 0.71 -11.87 12.06
C ASP A 75 -0.44 -11.73 13.08
N GLU A 76 -0.11 -11.94 14.36
CA GLU A 76 -1.03 -11.88 15.49
C GLU A 76 -1.64 -10.48 15.71
N HIS A 77 -1.12 -9.46 15.01
CA HIS A 77 -1.53 -8.06 15.13
C HIS A 77 -2.37 -7.54 13.97
N MET A 78 -2.68 -8.37 12.97
CA MET A 78 -3.44 -7.94 11.79
C MET A 78 -4.94 -8.25 11.92
N SER A 79 -5.78 -7.30 11.50
CA SER A 79 -7.23 -7.49 11.38
C SER A 79 -7.58 -8.56 10.33
N ARG A 80 -6.71 -8.74 9.33
CA ARG A 80 -6.88 -9.70 8.25
C ARG A 80 -5.56 -10.10 7.57
N GLU A 81 -5.33 -11.41 7.46
CA GLU A 81 -4.19 -11.98 6.74
C GLU A 81 -4.46 -12.09 5.23
N LEU A 82 -3.42 -12.01 4.40
CA LEU A 82 -3.53 -12.04 2.93
C LEU A 82 -4.22 -13.32 2.44
N ILE A 83 -3.79 -14.49 2.92
CA ILE A 83 -4.41 -15.78 2.56
C ILE A 83 -5.87 -15.85 3.01
N ALA A 84 -6.18 -15.38 4.22
CA ALA A 84 -7.55 -15.35 4.73
C ALA A 84 -8.46 -14.44 3.88
N ALA A 85 -7.95 -13.27 3.46
CA ALA A 85 -8.64 -12.36 2.56
C ALA A 85 -8.89 -13.02 1.19
N TRP A 86 -7.87 -13.64 0.62
CA TRP A 86 -7.97 -14.36 -0.65
C TRP A 86 -8.99 -15.52 -0.59
N ALA A 87 -8.94 -16.35 0.45
CA ALA A 87 -9.87 -17.46 0.65
C ALA A 87 -11.31 -16.97 0.79
N PHE A 88 -11.53 -15.90 1.55
CA PHE A 88 -12.84 -15.27 1.71
C PHE A 88 -13.40 -14.78 0.36
N CYS A 89 -12.59 -14.04 -0.40
CA CYS A 89 -12.99 -13.48 -1.70
C CYS A 89 -13.34 -14.57 -2.72
N ARG A 90 -12.72 -15.74 -2.63
CA ARG A 90 -12.99 -16.90 -3.49
C ARG A 90 -14.28 -17.64 -3.19
N SER A 91 -14.90 -17.41 -2.03
CA SER A 91 -16.15 -18.11 -1.70
C SER A 91 -17.28 -17.71 -2.65
N GLU A 92 -18.13 -18.67 -3.03
CA GLU A 92 -19.15 -18.50 -4.08
C GLU A 92 -20.10 -17.33 -3.78
N SER A 93 -20.36 -17.06 -2.51
CA SER A 93 -21.21 -15.95 -2.03
C SER A 93 -20.74 -14.56 -2.47
N PHE A 94 -19.44 -14.37 -2.73
CA PHE A 94 -18.88 -13.06 -3.09
C PHE A 94 -18.37 -12.98 -4.54
N ALA A 95 -18.30 -14.11 -5.24
CA ALA A 95 -17.70 -14.19 -6.58
C ALA A 95 -18.34 -13.24 -7.61
N SER A 96 -19.67 -13.06 -7.55
CA SER A 96 -20.41 -12.16 -8.45
C SER A 96 -20.06 -10.68 -8.23
N GLY A 97 -19.67 -10.32 -7.01
CA GLY A 97 -19.27 -8.95 -6.64
C GLY A 97 -17.96 -8.50 -7.29
N TYR A 98 -17.22 -9.41 -7.93
CA TYR A 98 -15.95 -9.09 -8.59
C TYR A 98 -16.06 -8.88 -10.10
N ALA A 99 -17.21 -9.13 -10.72
CA ALA A 99 -17.39 -8.92 -12.15
C ALA A 99 -17.11 -7.45 -12.55
N PRO A 100 -16.54 -7.18 -13.75
CA PRO A 100 -16.12 -8.15 -14.77
C PRO A 100 -14.78 -8.84 -14.48
N CYS A 101 -14.07 -8.41 -13.43
CA CYS A 101 -12.88 -9.10 -12.94
C CYS A 101 -13.25 -10.44 -12.28
N ARG A 102 -12.23 -11.20 -11.91
CA ARG A 102 -12.37 -12.49 -11.22
C ARG A 102 -11.30 -12.58 -10.16
N ILE A 103 -11.58 -13.23 -9.03
CA ILE A 103 -10.54 -13.54 -8.05
C ILE A 103 -9.56 -14.55 -8.64
N TYR A 104 -8.28 -14.30 -8.44
CA TYR A 104 -7.20 -15.19 -8.86
C TYR A 104 -7.36 -16.58 -8.24
N GLY A 105 -7.08 -17.60 -9.03
CA GLY A 105 -6.98 -18.97 -8.56
C GLY A 105 -5.99 -19.76 -9.41
N PRO A 106 -5.17 -20.64 -8.80
CA PRO A 106 -4.24 -21.49 -9.54
C PRO A 106 -4.90 -22.17 -10.74
N GLY A 107 -4.29 -22.04 -11.92
CA GLY A 107 -4.77 -22.65 -13.16
C GLY A 107 -6.01 -22.01 -13.80
N LYS A 108 -6.53 -20.89 -13.26
CA LYS A 108 -7.72 -20.20 -13.82
C LYS A 108 -7.39 -19.00 -14.73
N GLY A 109 -6.10 -18.74 -14.95
CA GLY A 109 -5.62 -17.56 -15.69
C GLY A 109 -5.57 -16.30 -14.81
N PRO A 110 -5.55 -15.11 -15.43
CA PRO A 110 -5.40 -13.85 -14.70
C PRO A 110 -6.57 -13.57 -13.74
N GLY A 111 -6.29 -12.91 -12.62
CA GLY A 111 -7.30 -12.55 -11.64
C GLY A 111 -6.79 -11.66 -10.51
N LEU A 112 -7.70 -11.23 -9.65
CA LEU A 112 -7.45 -10.33 -8.55
C LEU A 112 -6.91 -11.07 -7.32
N ILE A 113 -5.80 -10.59 -6.77
CA ILE A 113 -5.30 -10.95 -5.44
C ILE A 113 -5.34 -9.66 -4.60
N GLN A 114 -6.05 -9.67 -3.48
CA GLN A 114 -6.14 -8.49 -2.63
C GLN A 114 -4.82 -8.27 -1.90
N TRP A 115 -4.35 -7.03 -1.87
CA TRP A 115 -3.12 -6.64 -1.16
C TRP A 115 -3.34 -5.58 -0.09
N GLY A 116 -4.49 -4.92 -0.10
CA GLY A 116 -4.84 -3.93 0.90
C GLY A 116 -6.33 -3.65 0.94
N ASP A 117 -6.71 -3.01 2.03
CA ASP A 117 -8.00 -2.36 2.23
C ASP A 117 -7.77 -1.09 3.04
N ASP A 118 -8.77 -0.22 3.05
CA ASP A 118 -8.75 0.95 3.91
C ASP A 118 -9.87 0.92 4.95
N GLU A 119 -9.73 1.79 5.94
CA GLU A 119 -10.65 1.98 7.08
C GLU A 119 -12.09 2.38 6.67
N VAL A 120 -12.36 2.58 5.39
CA VAL A 120 -13.70 2.83 4.88
C VAL A 120 -14.18 1.66 4.02
N GLU A 121 -13.97 1.74 2.71
CA GLU A 121 -14.59 0.83 1.73
C GLU A 121 -13.71 0.65 0.48
N GLY A 122 -12.46 1.13 0.51
CA GLY A 122 -11.49 0.93 -0.56
C GLY A 122 -10.93 -0.48 -0.54
N GLN A 123 -10.84 -1.06 -1.73
CA GLN A 123 -10.39 -2.41 -1.96
C GLN A 123 -9.30 -2.39 -3.03
N TYR A 124 -8.14 -2.95 -2.70
CA TYR A 124 -6.95 -2.82 -3.52
C TYR A 124 -6.37 -4.19 -3.88
N TYR A 125 -6.16 -4.40 -5.18
CA TYR A 125 -5.82 -5.70 -5.75
C TYR A 125 -4.65 -5.59 -6.73
N TRP A 126 -3.90 -6.68 -6.86
CA TRP A 126 -3.08 -6.93 -8.04
C TRP A 126 -3.96 -7.65 -9.06
N LEU A 127 -3.88 -7.26 -10.32
CA LEU A 127 -4.34 -8.13 -11.39
C LEU A 127 -3.23 -9.10 -11.75
N ALA A 128 -3.13 -10.18 -10.98
CA ALA A 128 -2.15 -11.22 -11.15
C ALA A 128 -2.35 -11.96 -12.47
N ASP A 129 -1.28 -12.10 -13.24
CA ASP A 129 -1.22 -12.91 -14.45
C ASP A 129 0.02 -13.82 -14.36
N PRO A 130 -0.14 -15.15 -14.25
CA PRO A 130 0.98 -16.09 -14.16
C PRO A 130 1.93 -16.07 -15.37
N SER A 131 1.54 -15.45 -16.49
CA SER A 131 2.39 -15.28 -17.67
C SER A 131 3.22 -13.98 -17.67
N VAL A 132 3.02 -13.13 -16.67
CA VAL A 132 3.68 -11.83 -16.52
C VAL A 132 4.47 -11.81 -15.21
N GLU A 133 5.66 -11.21 -15.22
CA GLU A 133 6.45 -11.00 -14.01
C GLU A 133 5.64 -10.25 -12.93
N PRO A 134 5.62 -10.70 -11.67
CA PRO A 134 4.79 -10.11 -10.61
C PRO A 134 5.00 -8.61 -10.41
N ASP A 135 6.24 -8.12 -10.52
CA ASP A 135 6.59 -6.71 -10.37
C ASP A 135 5.96 -5.80 -11.44
N ARG A 136 5.37 -6.39 -12.48
CA ARG A 136 4.70 -5.70 -13.59
C ARG A 136 3.18 -5.83 -13.54
N TRP A 137 2.64 -6.51 -12.53
CA TRP A 137 1.20 -6.60 -12.38
C TRP A 137 0.62 -5.22 -12.05
N PRO A 138 -0.47 -4.81 -12.74
CA PRO A 138 -1.10 -3.53 -12.48
C PRO A 138 -1.88 -3.60 -11.17
N VAL A 139 -2.08 -2.43 -10.56
CA VAL A 139 -3.03 -2.25 -9.47
C VAL A 139 -4.44 -2.13 -10.04
N VAL A 140 -5.38 -2.83 -9.43
CA VAL A 140 -6.82 -2.66 -9.64
C VAL A 140 -7.45 -2.28 -8.32
N ALA A 141 -8.21 -1.18 -8.31
CA ALA A 141 -8.80 -0.65 -7.09
C ALA A 141 -10.25 -0.23 -7.33
N ARG A 142 -11.03 -0.22 -6.26
CA ARG A 142 -12.36 0.40 -6.23
C ARG A 142 -12.70 0.84 -4.81
N ARG A 143 -13.68 1.72 -4.68
CA ARG A 143 -14.46 1.84 -3.45
C ARG A 143 -15.70 0.95 -3.58
N CYS A 144 -16.26 0.47 -2.47
CA CYS A 144 -17.46 -0.34 -2.51
C CYS A 144 -18.59 0.41 -3.25
N GLY A 145 -19.26 -0.26 -4.20
CA GLY A 145 -20.29 0.35 -5.03
C GLY A 145 -19.79 1.16 -6.24
N ASP A 146 -18.50 1.52 -6.27
CA ASP A 146 -17.90 2.26 -7.38
C ASP A 146 -17.35 1.34 -8.50
N PRO A 147 -17.15 1.86 -9.72
CA PRO A 147 -16.50 1.13 -10.79
C PRO A 147 -15.07 0.69 -10.45
N TRP A 148 -14.59 -0.34 -11.13
CA TRP A 148 -13.19 -0.75 -11.08
C TRP A 148 -12.30 0.25 -11.80
N HIS A 149 -11.18 0.61 -11.17
CA HIS A 149 -10.11 1.41 -11.74
C HIS A 149 -8.86 0.56 -11.90
N ARG A 150 -8.19 0.68 -13.05
CA ARG A 150 -6.92 0.01 -13.33
C ARG A 150 -5.81 1.06 -13.42
N PHE A 151 -4.69 0.75 -12.80
CA PHE A 151 -3.49 1.58 -12.78
C PHE A 151 -2.31 0.71 -13.22
N ASP A 152 -1.72 1.03 -14.38
CA ASP A 152 -0.54 0.34 -14.91
C ASP A 152 0.74 0.85 -14.23
N MET A 153 0.83 0.60 -12.92
CA MET A 153 1.92 1.01 -12.03
C MET A 153 2.12 -0.02 -10.91
N PRO A 154 3.31 -0.10 -10.31
CA PRO A 154 3.55 -0.95 -9.15
C PRO A 154 2.78 -0.46 -7.91
N THR A 155 2.68 -1.32 -6.90
CA THR A 155 1.91 -1.01 -5.68
C THR A 155 2.54 0.13 -4.89
N THR A 156 3.88 0.17 -4.86
CA THR A 156 4.63 1.24 -4.19
C THR A 156 4.40 2.61 -4.82
N GLU A 157 4.27 2.70 -6.15
CA GLU A 157 3.89 3.95 -6.82
C GLU A 157 2.46 4.38 -6.46
N PHE A 158 1.53 3.41 -6.48
CA PHE A 158 0.13 3.67 -6.15
C PHE A 158 -0.02 4.22 -4.73
N ILE A 159 0.66 3.61 -3.75
CA ILE A 159 0.66 4.07 -2.36
C ILE A 159 1.28 5.46 -2.25
N HIS A 160 2.42 5.71 -2.90
CA HIS A 160 3.03 7.03 -2.89
C HIS A 160 2.06 8.10 -3.42
N ARG A 161 1.43 7.88 -4.58
CA ARG A 161 0.45 8.81 -5.15
C ARG A 161 -0.75 8.99 -4.22
N MET A 162 -1.27 7.92 -3.63
CA MET A 162 -2.37 8.01 -2.66
C MET A 162 -2.06 8.96 -1.50
N ILE A 163 -0.85 8.92 -0.96
CA ILE A 163 -0.49 9.68 0.26
C ILE A 163 0.18 11.03 -0.02
N ALA A 164 0.65 11.27 -1.25
CA ALA A 164 1.44 12.46 -1.57
C ALA A 164 0.95 13.27 -2.79
N ASP A 165 0.02 12.74 -3.60
CA ASP A 165 -0.51 13.42 -4.79
C ASP A 165 -1.99 13.80 -4.59
N PRO A 166 -2.30 15.09 -4.30
CA PRO A 166 -3.67 15.58 -4.11
C PRO A 166 -4.57 15.43 -5.34
N GLU A 167 -4.00 15.24 -6.53
CA GLU A 167 -4.74 15.07 -7.79
C GLU A 167 -5.03 13.60 -8.11
N PHE A 168 -4.53 12.65 -7.29
CA PHE A 168 -4.71 11.21 -7.49
C PHE A 168 -6.12 10.71 -7.08
N ALA A 169 -7.15 11.27 -7.68
CA ALA A 169 -8.55 10.88 -7.47
C ALA A 169 -8.86 9.50 -8.10
N PRO A 170 -9.82 8.73 -7.53
CA PRO A 170 -10.60 8.99 -6.32
C PRO A 170 -9.96 8.45 -5.03
N PHE A 171 -8.69 8.03 -5.07
CA PHE A 171 -8.05 7.28 -3.98
C PHE A 171 -7.18 8.12 -3.07
N THR A 172 -6.77 9.33 -3.49
CA THR A 172 -5.89 10.18 -2.69
C THR A 172 -6.47 10.51 -1.32
N VAL A 173 -5.59 10.45 -0.33
CA VAL A 173 -5.77 11.00 1.02
C VAL A 173 -4.78 12.14 1.28
N ALA A 174 -4.00 12.52 0.27
CA ALA A 174 -3.03 13.60 0.36
C ALA A 174 -3.76 14.94 0.56
N ASP A 175 -3.34 15.67 1.59
CA ASP A 175 -3.79 17.04 1.86
C ASP A 175 -2.57 17.95 1.75
N PRO A 176 -2.56 18.95 0.83
CA PRO A 176 -1.43 19.85 0.64
C PRO A 176 -0.95 20.57 1.92
N GLY A 177 -1.84 20.71 2.92
CA GLY A 177 -1.53 21.32 4.20
C GLY A 177 -1.02 20.36 5.26
N ARG A 178 -0.80 19.08 4.93
CA ARG A 178 -0.45 18.02 5.89
C ARG A 178 0.72 17.17 5.42
N ARG A 179 1.50 16.68 6.37
CA ARG A 179 2.51 15.66 6.11
C ARG A 179 1.90 14.25 6.20
N ALA A 180 2.33 13.37 5.31
CA ALA A 180 2.02 11.95 5.39
C ALA A 180 2.66 11.29 6.61
N PHE A 181 2.08 10.20 7.07
CA PHE A 181 2.66 9.45 8.18
C PHE A 181 2.35 7.96 8.06
N TYR A 182 3.16 7.17 8.75
CA TYR A 182 2.90 5.77 9.02
C TYR A 182 2.59 5.59 10.50
N LEU A 183 1.58 4.79 10.81
CA LEU A 183 1.17 4.46 12.18
C LEU A 183 1.39 2.97 12.42
N PRO A 184 2.43 2.58 13.17
CA PRO A 184 2.69 1.17 13.47
C PRO A 184 1.62 0.63 14.43
N HIS A 185 1.39 -0.68 14.40
CA HIS A 185 0.30 -1.34 15.13
C HIS A 185 0.32 -1.15 16.66
N TRP A 186 1.47 -0.86 17.26
CA TRP A 186 1.60 -0.57 18.70
C TRP A 186 1.29 0.88 19.08
N GLN A 187 1.05 1.76 18.10
CA GLN A 187 0.63 3.14 18.34
C GLN A 187 -0.85 3.31 18.02
N THR A 188 -1.49 4.21 18.74
CA THR A 188 -2.88 4.61 18.50
C THR A 188 -2.99 6.12 18.49
N ILE A 189 -3.91 6.64 17.69
CA ILE A 189 -4.28 8.06 17.71
C ILE A 189 -5.59 8.17 18.47
N SER A 190 -5.53 8.72 19.67
CA SER A 190 -6.71 8.84 20.54
C SER A 190 -7.26 10.26 20.58
N THR A 191 -6.49 11.25 20.12
CA THR A 191 -6.85 12.66 20.21
C THR A 191 -6.63 13.42 18.90
N ALA A 192 -7.40 14.50 18.73
CA ALA A 192 -7.21 15.43 17.61
C ALA A 192 -5.86 16.17 17.67
N GLU A 193 -5.26 16.30 18.85
CA GLU A 193 -3.94 16.91 19.03
C GLU A 193 -2.83 16.00 18.52
N GLU A 194 -2.89 14.70 18.84
CA GLU A 194 -1.98 13.68 18.29
C GLU A 194 -2.09 13.61 16.76
N TRP A 195 -3.32 13.60 16.23
CA TRP A 195 -3.54 13.66 14.78
C TRP A 195 -2.89 14.89 14.14
N LYS A 196 -3.09 16.08 14.73
CA LYS A 196 -2.48 17.33 14.25
C LYS A 196 -0.96 17.29 14.31
N ALA A 197 -0.39 16.74 15.37
CA ALA A 197 1.06 16.60 15.51
C ALA A 197 1.65 15.64 14.46
N LEU A 198 0.95 14.53 14.14
CA LEU A 198 1.37 13.59 13.11
C LEU A 198 1.23 14.17 11.70
N THR A 199 0.26 15.04 11.47
CA THR A 199 0.01 15.65 10.17
C THR A 199 0.69 17.01 9.99
N ASP A 200 1.45 17.51 10.97
CA ASP A 200 2.17 18.79 10.88
C ASP A 200 3.21 18.75 9.74
N PRO A 201 3.13 19.65 8.74
CA PRO A 201 4.14 19.78 7.68
C PRO A 201 5.58 19.96 8.18
N LYS A 202 5.74 20.51 9.39
CA LYS A 202 7.04 20.77 10.01
C LYS A 202 7.51 19.66 10.95
N ARG A 203 6.74 18.57 11.09
CA ARG A 203 7.15 17.42 11.92
C ARG A 203 8.51 16.90 11.46
N GLU A 204 9.46 16.72 12.36
CA GLU A 204 10.76 16.08 12.05
C GLU A 204 10.57 14.58 11.82
N SER A 205 11.43 13.98 10.99
CA SER A 205 11.47 12.52 10.83
C SER A 205 11.89 11.88 12.15
N ARG A 206 11.19 10.83 12.58
CA ARG A 206 11.45 10.15 13.86
C ARG A 206 11.68 8.67 13.60
N THR A 207 12.68 8.11 14.27
CA THR A 207 12.82 6.66 14.36
C THR A 207 11.67 6.13 15.22
N ALA A 208 10.94 5.15 14.70
CA ALA A 208 9.92 4.46 15.48
C ALA A 208 10.57 3.44 16.40
N HIS A 209 10.19 3.47 17.68
CA HIS A 209 10.56 2.46 18.65
C HIS A 209 9.30 1.66 19.04
N PRO A 210 9.39 0.32 19.14
CA PRO A 210 8.34 -0.51 19.74
C PRO A 210 8.15 -0.19 21.23
#